data_AF-A0AAD5MFY3-F1
#
_entry.id   AF-A0AAD5MFY3-F1
#
_cell.length_a   1.000
_cell.length_b   1.000
_cell.length_c   1.000
_cell.angle_alpha   90.00
_cell.angle_beta   90.00
_cell.angle_gamma   90.00
#
_symmetry.space_group_name_H-M   'P 1'
#
loop_
_entity.id
_entity.type
_entity.pdbx_description
1 polymer ?
#
loop_
_entity_poly.entity_id
_entity_poly.type
_entity_poly.pdbx_seq_one_letter_code
_entity_poly.pdbx_strand_id
1 'polypeptide(L)'
;MVYSTAADVQARVPGISTSVAGAKGFVERLVMQTIFDVLERQARSALLPDTVISTILGHLRVQISYEPMNCQTVVSPDLALVAEHEMKEHCIVVSNTVTGICDAMQGAVGMMCKAGVAQVTIKNVPSTALTISGTLSTTNIIMANWSRAMWQNVVNKAVRMLASDPFGSHFFSAFATVGGS
;
A
#
# COMPACT_ATOMS: atom_id res chain seq x y z
N MET A 1 -0.06 -0.15 3.35
CA MET A 1 -1.15 -0.67 4.20
C MET A 1 -0.59 -1.61 5.27
N VAL A 2 -0.80 -1.29 6.54
CA VAL A 2 -0.32 -2.11 7.67
C VAL A 2 -1.33 -3.20 8.06
N TYR A 3 -0.89 -4.17 8.86
CA TYR A 3 -1.76 -5.19 9.44
C TYR A 3 -1.56 -5.32 10.96
N SER A 4 -2.52 -5.91 11.64
CA SER A 4 -2.43 -6.29 13.05
C SER A 4 -3.23 -7.54 13.35
N THR A 5 -2.63 -8.45 14.10
CA THR A 5 -3.32 -9.63 14.63
C THR A 5 -3.95 -9.39 15.99
N ALA A 6 -3.76 -8.20 16.59
CA ALA A 6 -4.25 -7.87 17.91
C ALA A 6 -5.69 -7.32 17.85
N ALA A 7 -6.59 -7.91 18.63
CA ALA A 7 -8.03 -7.58 18.59
C ALA A 7 -8.32 -6.15 19.08
N ASP A 8 -7.56 -5.65 20.05
CA ASP A 8 -7.67 -4.29 20.58
C ASP A 8 -7.27 -3.23 19.53
N VAL A 9 -6.26 -3.53 18.72
CA VAL A 9 -5.85 -2.68 17.60
C VAL A 9 -6.92 -2.63 16.52
N GLN A 10 -7.51 -3.78 16.17
CA GLN A 10 -8.60 -3.86 15.19
C GLN A 10 -9.84 -3.08 15.64
N ALA A 11 -10.15 -3.11 16.94
CA ALA A 11 -11.25 -2.33 17.52
C ALA A 11 -11.00 -0.81 17.47
N ARG A 12 -9.74 -0.37 17.60
CA ARG A 12 -9.35 1.05 17.58
C ARG A 12 -9.13 1.60 16.18
N VAL A 13 -8.78 0.74 15.22
CA VAL A 13 -8.46 1.10 13.84
C VAL A 13 -9.29 0.22 12.89
N PRO A 14 -10.57 0.57 12.63
CA PRO A 14 -11.50 -0.28 11.88
C PRO A 14 -11.07 -0.60 10.43
N GLY A 15 -10.08 0.12 9.88
CA GLY A 15 -9.54 -0.09 8.54
C GLY A 15 -8.23 -0.89 8.48
N ILE A 16 -7.70 -1.37 9.61
CA ILE A 16 -6.45 -2.15 9.61
C ILE A 16 -6.70 -3.59 9.12
N SER A 17 -5.78 -4.12 8.31
CA SER A 17 -5.86 -5.52 7.91
C SER A 17 -5.61 -6.45 9.11
N THR A 18 -6.34 -7.55 9.19
CA THR A 18 -6.18 -8.54 10.27
C THR A 18 -5.03 -9.52 10.03
N SER A 19 -4.44 -9.50 8.84
CA SER A 19 -3.36 -10.41 8.44
C SER A 19 -2.45 -9.80 7.36
N VAL A 20 -1.26 -10.38 7.20
CA VAL A 20 -0.35 -10.08 6.09
C VAL A 20 -1.03 -10.33 4.75
N ALA A 21 -1.69 -11.48 4.60
CA ALA A 21 -2.38 -11.85 3.37
C ALA A 21 -3.52 -10.87 3.02
N GLY A 22 -4.27 -10.41 4.03
CA GLY A 22 -5.31 -9.38 3.83
C GLY A 22 -4.73 -8.05 3.35
N ALA A 23 -3.60 -7.62 3.92
CA ALA A 23 -2.95 -6.36 3.55
C ALA A 23 -2.38 -6.42 2.14
N LYS A 24 -1.71 -7.53 1.79
CA LYS A 24 -1.21 -7.78 0.43
C LYS A 24 -2.37 -7.85 -0.57
N GLY A 25 -3.39 -8.65 -0.29
CA GLY A 25 -4.55 -8.81 -1.17
C GLY A 25 -5.36 -7.52 -1.36
N PHE A 26 -5.41 -6.63 -0.38
CA PHE A 26 -5.99 -5.30 -0.57
C PHE A 26 -5.17 -4.46 -1.56
N VAL A 27 -3.85 -4.36 -1.36
CA VAL A 27 -2.95 -3.62 -2.26
C VAL A 27 -2.99 -4.20 -3.67
N GLU A 28 -2.96 -5.52 -3.80
CA GLU A 28 -3.05 -6.22 -5.10
C GLU A 28 -4.33 -5.89 -5.84
N ARG A 29 -5.49 -5.97 -5.18
CA ARG A 29 -6.77 -5.64 -5.79
C ARG A 29 -6.83 -4.18 -6.24
N LEU A 30 -6.31 -3.28 -5.43
CA LEU A 30 -6.32 -1.84 -5.73
C LEU A 30 -5.47 -1.51 -6.96
N VAL A 31 -4.26 -2.05 -7.02
CA VAL A 31 -3.36 -1.88 -8.16
C VAL A 31 -3.94 -2.56 -9.41
N MET A 32 -4.48 -3.78 -9.30
CA MET A 32 -5.12 -4.46 -10.42
C MET A 32 -6.32 -3.69 -10.96
N GLN A 33 -7.23 -3.25 -10.09
CA GLN A 33 -8.41 -2.48 -10.49
C GLN A 33 -8.01 -1.19 -11.18
N THR A 34 -7.01 -0.48 -10.65
CA THR A 34 -6.53 0.76 -11.24
C THR A 34 -5.91 0.53 -12.62
N ILE A 35 -5.10 -0.51 -12.79
CA ILE A 35 -4.52 -0.87 -14.08
C ILE A 35 -5.61 -1.26 -15.08
N PHE A 36 -6.59 -2.06 -14.66
CA PHE A 36 -7.69 -2.52 -15.51
C PHE A 36 -8.54 -1.34 -15.98
N ASP A 37 -8.88 -0.42 -15.08
CA ASP A 37 -9.64 0.80 -15.42
C ASP A 37 -8.90 1.65 -16.46
N VAL A 38 -7.58 1.83 -16.33
CA VAL A 38 -6.79 2.56 -17.35
C VAL A 38 -6.79 1.83 -18.68
N LEU A 39 -6.54 0.52 -18.65
CA LEU A 39 -6.45 -0.30 -19.86
C LEU A 39 -7.79 -0.33 -20.60
N GLU A 40 -8.89 -0.48 -19.89
CA GLU A 40 -10.23 -0.42 -20.46
C GLU A 40 -10.50 0.94 -21.09
N ARG A 41 -10.21 2.05 -20.40
CA ARG A 41 -10.36 3.40 -20.98
C ARG A 41 -9.49 3.60 -22.22
N GLN A 42 -8.25 3.11 -22.20
CA GLN A 42 -7.37 3.21 -23.38
C GLN A 42 -7.87 2.35 -24.54
N ALA A 43 -8.28 1.12 -24.27
CA ALA A 43 -8.77 0.19 -25.29
C ALA A 43 -10.05 0.70 -25.94
N ARG A 44 -10.99 1.24 -25.15
CA ARG A 44 -12.20 1.92 -25.67
C ARG A 44 -11.84 3.14 -26.51
N SER A 45 -10.85 3.94 -26.10
CA SER A 45 -10.40 5.09 -26.90
C SER A 45 -9.76 4.67 -28.24
N ALA A 46 -9.25 3.44 -28.32
CA ALA A 46 -8.75 2.83 -29.55
C ALA A 46 -9.85 2.08 -30.35
N LEU A 47 -11.12 2.23 -29.98
CA LEU A 47 -12.28 1.59 -30.62
C LEU A 47 -12.21 0.05 -30.62
N LEU A 48 -11.57 -0.54 -29.62
CA LEU A 48 -11.57 -2.00 -29.46
C LEU A 48 -12.94 -2.49 -28.97
N PRO A 49 -13.48 -3.60 -29.52
CA PRO A 49 -14.72 -4.20 -29.04
C PRO A 49 -14.60 -4.69 -27.58
N ASP A 50 -15.68 -4.62 -26.80
CA ASP A 50 -15.70 -5.05 -25.37
C ASP A 50 -15.28 -6.51 -25.15
N THR A 51 -15.56 -7.39 -26.13
CA THR A 51 -15.10 -8.79 -26.13
C THR A 51 -13.59 -8.91 -26.25
N VAL A 52 -12.95 -8.02 -27.01
CA VAL A 52 -11.49 -7.94 -27.14
C VAL A 52 -10.89 -7.35 -25.87
N ILE A 53 -11.52 -6.32 -25.30
CA ILE A 53 -11.09 -5.70 -24.04
C ILE A 53 -11.08 -6.71 -22.90
N SER A 54 -12.18 -7.44 -22.70
CA SER A 54 -12.29 -8.47 -21.65
C SER A 54 -11.27 -9.59 -21.84
N THR A 55 -11.04 -10.04 -23.09
CA THR A 55 -10.01 -11.03 -23.41
C THR A 55 -8.60 -10.51 -23.09
N ILE A 56 -8.30 -9.26 -23.45
CA ILE A 56 -7.03 -8.60 -23.17
C ILE A 56 -6.77 -8.53 -21.66
N LEU A 57 -7.75 -8.06 -20.89
CA LEU A 57 -7.65 -7.92 -19.44
C LEU A 57 -7.48 -9.30 -18.76
N GLY A 58 -8.13 -10.35 -19.27
CA GLY A 58 -7.98 -11.71 -18.75
C GLY A 58 -6.57 -12.32 -18.94
N HIS A 59 -5.77 -11.78 -19.87
CA HIS A 59 -4.41 -12.24 -20.13
C HIS A 59 -3.34 -11.43 -19.38
N LEU A 60 -3.76 -10.43 -18.60
CA LEU A 60 -2.91 -9.58 -17.80
C LEU A 60 -2.55 -10.28 -16.48
N ARG A 61 -1.26 -10.29 -16.13
CA ARG A 61 -0.77 -10.77 -14.84
C ARG A 61 -0.02 -9.66 -14.14
N VAL A 62 -0.47 -9.35 -12.92
CA VAL A 62 0.18 -8.40 -12.02
C VAL A 62 0.83 -9.19 -10.90
N GLN A 63 2.14 -9.00 -10.71
CA GLN A 63 2.88 -9.54 -9.59
C GLN A 63 3.36 -8.39 -8.73
N ILE A 64 2.91 -8.31 -7.48
CA ILE A 64 3.27 -7.22 -6.57
C ILE A 64 4.20 -7.73 -5.48
N SER A 65 5.29 -7.01 -5.29
CA SER A 65 6.17 -7.13 -4.13
C SER A 65 5.83 -6.01 -3.16
N TYR A 66 5.19 -6.40 -2.05
CA TYR A 66 4.82 -5.52 -0.96
C TYR A 66 5.06 -6.24 0.37
N GLU A 67 5.65 -5.55 1.35
CA GLU A 67 5.90 -6.06 2.69
C GLU A 67 5.12 -5.25 3.73
N PRO A 68 3.93 -5.73 4.16
CA PRO A 68 3.13 -5.07 5.18
C PRO A 68 3.85 -5.07 6.53
N MET A 69 3.80 -3.94 7.23
CA MET A 69 4.28 -3.83 8.60
C MET A 69 3.23 -4.30 9.61
N ASN A 70 3.67 -4.94 10.70
CA ASN A 70 2.81 -5.38 11.81
C ASN A 70 2.69 -4.26 12.85
N CYS A 71 1.47 -3.86 13.18
CA CYS A 71 1.18 -2.91 14.25
C CYS A 71 0.49 -3.63 15.39
N GLN A 72 1.26 -4.16 16.34
CA GLN A 72 0.69 -4.93 17.46
C GLN A 72 0.02 -4.06 18.52
N THR A 73 0.36 -2.77 18.56
CA THR A 73 -0.27 -1.79 19.42
C THR A 73 -0.41 -0.47 18.68
N VAL A 74 -1.45 0.31 19.01
CA VAL A 74 -1.72 1.59 18.37
C VAL A 74 -1.81 2.69 19.40
N VAL A 75 -1.06 3.75 19.17
CA VAL A 75 -1.04 4.96 19.98
C VAL A 75 -1.62 6.10 19.15
N SER A 76 -2.63 6.79 19.69
CA SER A 76 -3.05 8.08 19.14
C SER A 76 -2.03 9.14 19.56
N PRO A 77 -1.66 10.11 18.71
CA PRO A 77 -0.71 11.16 19.06
C PRO A 77 -1.06 11.92 20.36
N ASP A 78 -2.33 11.92 20.75
CA ASP A 78 -2.85 12.59 21.94
C ASP A 78 -2.92 11.69 23.19
N LEU A 79 -2.77 10.37 23.04
CA LEU A 79 -2.90 9.40 24.13
C LEU A 79 -1.54 8.92 24.62
N ALA A 80 -1.22 9.29 25.86
CA ALA A 80 -0.22 8.63 26.67
C ALA A 80 -0.68 7.19 27.00
N LEU A 81 -0.16 6.19 26.30
CA LEU A 81 -0.30 4.79 26.71
C LEU A 81 0.85 4.44 27.67
N VAL A 82 0.50 3.91 28.84
CA VAL A 82 1.45 3.24 29.73
C VAL A 82 1.65 1.84 29.14
N ALA A 83 2.80 1.59 28.52
CA ALA A 83 3.10 0.27 27.99
C ALA A 83 3.28 -0.72 29.16
N GLU A 84 2.38 -1.68 29.30
CA GLU A 84 2.61 -2.87 30.11
C GLU A 84 3.61 -3.77 29.38
N HIS A 85 4.87 -3.75 29.83
CA HIS A 85 5.89 -4.81 29.80
C HIS A 85 6.04 -5.75 28.58
N GLU A 86 5.59 -5.38 27.40
CA GLU A 86 5.83 -6.18 26.19
C GLU A 86 6.65 -5.38 25.18
N MET A 87 7.78 -5.96 24.77
CA MET A 87 8.68 -5.47 23.72
C MET A 87 8.02 -5.55 22.33
N LYS A 88 6.90 -4.84 22.15
CA LYS A 88 6.11 -4.84 20.92
C LYS A 88 6.30 -3.49 20.22
N GLU A 89 6.53 -3.52 18.90
CA GLU A 89 6.61 -2.31 18.11
C GLU A 89 5.27 -1.55 18.17
N HIS A 90 5.33 -0.29 18.62
CA HIS A 90 4.16 0.57 18.77
C HIS A 90 3.98 1.43 17.52
N CYS A 91 2.84 1.30 16.84
CA CYS A 91 2.52 2.15 15.69
C CYS A 91 1.80 3.43 16.15
N ILE A 92 2.26 4.58 15.67
CA ILE A 92 1.59 5.86 15.85
C ILE A 92 0.59 6.02 14.70
N VAL A 93 -0.70 6.07 15.02
CA VAL A 93 -1.76 6.20 14.00
C VAL A 93 -2.44 7.56 14.13
N VAL A 94 -2.42 8.33 13.05
CA VAL A 94 -3.13 9.60 12.90
C VAL A 94 -4.13 9.44 11.77
N SER A 95 -5.42 9.60 12.06
CA SER A 95 -6.48 9.51 11.03
C SER A 95 -6.37 8.26 10.15
N ASN A 96 -6.23 7.09 10.78
CA ASN A 96 -6.08 5.79 10.12
C ASN A 96 -4.76 5.59 9.32
N THR A 97 -3.80 6.49 9.47
CA THR A 97 -2.48 6.44 8.82
C THR A 97 -1.38 6.23 9.84
N VAL A 98 -0.49 5.26 9.60
CA VAL A 98 0.71 5.10 10.44
C VAL A 98 1.71 6.19 10.07
N THR A 99 1.99 7.08 11.01
CA THR A 99 2.90 8.22 10.82
C THR A 99 4.29 7.98 11.40
N GLY A 100 4.44 6.98 12.26
CA GLY A 100 5.72 6.64 12.86
C GLY A 100 5.66 5.36 13.69
N ILE A 101 6.84 4.88 14.06
CA ILE A 101 7.02 3.71 14.93
C ILE A 101 7.69 4.18 16.20
N CYS A 102 7.17 3.75 17.33
CA CYS A 102 7.75 3.99 18.64
C CYS A 102 8.39 2.68 19.11
N ASP A 103 9.71 2.72 19.33
CA ASP A 103 10.46 1.62 19.91
C ASP A 103 10.72 1.95 21.40
N ALA A 104 10.16 1.14 22.29
CA ALA A 104 10.39 1.29 23.72
C ALA A 104 11.81 0.79 24.02
N MET A 105 12.76 1.71 24.29
CA MET A 105 14.12 1.32 24.68
C MET A 105 14.10 0.39 25.90
N GLN A 106 14.91 -0.67 25.83
CA GLN A 106 15.13 -1.63 26.91
C GLN A 106 15.38 -0.93 28.26
N GLY A 107 14.56 -1.25 29.26
CA GLY A 107 14.78 -0.87 30.66
C GLY A 107 13.94 0.29 31.21
N ALA A 108 13.13 0.97 30.39
CA ALA A 108 12.29 2.06 30.85
C ALA A 108 10.84 1.61 31.03
N VAL A 109 10.52 1.15 32.24
CA VAL A 109 9.17 0.76 32.64
C VAL A 109 8.24 1.98 32.62
N GLY A 110 7.14 1.92 31.85
CA GLY A 110 6.09 2.95 31.85
C GLY A 110 6.26 4.10 30.85
N MET A 111 7.03 3.92 29.77
CA MET A 111 7.17 4.98 28.76
C MET A 111 5.92 5.18 27.90
N MET A 112 5.58 6.46 27.74
CA MET A 112 4.51 6.94 26.87
C MET A 112 5.10 7.27 25.50
N CYS A 113 4.59 6.68 24.42
CA CYS A 113 4.91 7.10 23.05
C CYS A 113 4.30 8.48 22.76
N LYS A 114 4.91 9.55 23.30
CA LYS A 114 4.48 10.93 23.12
C LYS A 114 5.59 11.74 22.45
N ALA A 115 5.25 12.54 21.45
CA ALA A 115 6.20 13.47 20.85
C ALA A 115 6.67 14.47 21.93
N GLY A 116 7.98 14.57 22.16
CA GLY A 116 8.59 15.52 23.10
C GLY A 116 8.97 14.97 24.49
N VAL A 117 8.82 13.66 24.76
CA VAL A 117 9.44 13.04 25.96
C VAL A 117 10.83 12.52 25.61
N ALA A 118 11.82 12.89 26.45
CA ALA A 118 13.25 12.73 26.18
C ALA A 118 13.77 11.28 26.05
N GLN A 119 12.92 10.26 26.16
CA GLN A 119 13.33 8.85 26.22
C GLN A 119 12.64 7.95 25.17
N VAL A 120 11.86 8.52 24.25
CA VAL A 120 11.24 7.76 23.16
C VAL A 120 11.95 8.06 21.84
N THR A 121 12.42 7.00 21.19
CA THR A 121 12.92 7.09 19.81
C THR A 121 11.76 6.86 18.86
N ILE A 122 11.20 7.93 18.30
CA ILE A 122 10.28 7.82 17.17
C ILE A 122 11.12 7.50 15.93
N LYS A 123 10.96 6.28 15.42
CA LYS A 123 11.56 5.84 14.16
C LYS A 123 10.61 6.13 13.01
N ASN A 124 11.21 6.44 11.86
CA ASN A 124 10.47 6.53 10.61
C ASN A 124 9.94 5.14 10.22
N VAL A 125 8.80 5.12 9.53
CA VAL A 125 8.26 3.89 8.94
C VAL A 125 9.26 3.34 7.89
N PRO A 126 9.60 2.04 7.92
CA PRO A 126 10.49 1.42 6.94
C PRO A 126 10.03 1.69 5.52
N SER A 127 10.99 1.94 4.62
CA SER A 127 10.71 2.17 3.20
C SER A 127 10.04 0.95 2.54
N THR A 128 10.26 -0.25 3.04
CA THR A 128 9.60 -1.49 2.56
C THR A 128 8.10 -1.50 2.80
N ALA A 129 7.63 -0.89 3.90
CA ALA A 129 6.21 -0.76 4.20
C ALA A 129 5.54 0.42 3.45
N LEU A 130 6.36 1.35 2.94
CA LEU A 130 5.96 2.53 2.17
C LEU A 130 6.05 2.33 0.65
N THR A 131 6.80 1.33 0.20
CA THR A 131 7.06 1.09 -1.23
C THR A 131 6.30 -0.13 -1.71
N ILE A 132 5.51 0.04 -2.75
CA ILE A 132 4.87 -1.06 -3.49
C ILE A 132 5.58 -1.14 -4.83
N SER A 133 6.10 -2.31 -5.16
CA SER A 133 6.73 -2.58 -6.45
C SER A 133 6.02 -3.75 -7.11
N GLY A 134 6.14 -3.88 -8.42
CA GLY A 134 5.53 -5.00 -9.11
C GLY A 134 5.84 -5.04 -10.59
N THR A 135 5.50 -6.17 -11.20
CA THR A 135 5.66 -6.42 -12.63
C THR A 135 4.31 -6.66 -13.24
N LEU A 136 4.07 -5.96 -14.35
CA LEU A 136 2.93 -6.17 -15.22
C LEU A 136 3.39 -6.99 -16.42
N SER A 137 2.77 -8.14 -16.64
CA SER A 137 3.05 -8.99 -17.80
C SER A 137 1.75 -9.31 -18.54
N THR A 138 1.86 -9.50 -19.86
CA THR A 138 0.74 -9.89 -20.70
C THR A 138 1.19 -10.93 -21.70
N THR A 139 0.30 -11.87 -22.01
CA THR A 139 0.49 -12.84 -23.10
C THR A 139 -0.35 -12.48 -24.32
N ASN A 140 -1.11 -11.39 -24.26
CA ASN A 140 -1.95 -10.95 -25.36
C ASN A 140 -1.13 -10.22 -26.42
N ILE A 141 -1.18 -10.71 -27.67
CA ILE A 141 -0.37 -10.18 -28.77
C ILE A 141 -0.69 -8.73 -29.13
N ILE A 142 -1.94 -8.28 -28.90
CA ILE A 142 -2.36 -6.90 -29.18
C ILE A 142 -1.62 -5.94 -28.26
N MET A 143 -1.60 -6.23 -26.95
CA MET A 143 -0.87 -5.43 -25.97
C MET A 143 0.65 -5.60 -26.06
N ALA A 144 1.12 -6.80 -26.39
CA ALA A 144 2.56 -7.08 -26.53
C ALA A 144 3.18 -6.23 -27.65
N ASN A 145 2.41 -5.94 -28.71
CA ASN A 145 2.85 -5.10 -29.81
C ASN A 145 2.72 -3.59 -29.55
N TRP A 146 2.24 -3.17 -28.37
CA TRP A 146 2.20 -1.75 -28.03
C TRP A 146 3.60 -1.17 -27.88
N SER A 147 3.78 0.04 -28.39
CA SER A 147 5.04 0.75 -28.22
C SER A 147 5.34 1.01 -26.75
N ARG A 148 6.61 1.16 -26.39
CA ARG A 148 7.04 1.54 -25.04
C ARG A 148 6.34 2.81 -24.55
N ALA A 149 6.08 3.76 -25.45
CA ALA A 149 5.38 5.00 -25.15
C ALA A 149 3.90 4.77 -24.77
N MET A 150 3.22 3.83 -25.44
CA MET A 150 1.84 3.45 -25.10
C MET A 150 1.79 2.79 -23.73
N TRP A 151 2.68 1.83 -23.46
CA TRP A 151 2.81 1.23 -22.13
C TRP A 151 3.13 2.27 -21.06
N GLN A 152 4.08 3.17 -21.31
CA GLN A 152 4.43 4.22 -20.35
C GLN A 152 3.24 5.14 -20.07
N ASN A 153 2.41 5.46 -21.08
CA ASN A 153 1.19 6.24 -20.90
C ASN A 153 0.16 5.50 -20.03
N VAL A 154 -0.03 4.20 -20.24
CA VAL A 154 -0.89 3.37 -19.37
C VAL A 154 -0.40 3.44 -17.94
N VAL A 155 0.87 3.09 -17.69
CA VAL A 155 1.33 2.98 -16.31
C VAL A 155 1.41 4.36 -15.64
N ASN A 156 1.74 5.43 -16.36
CA ASN A 156 1.67 6.81 -15.84
C ASN A 156 0.24 7.21 -15.45
N LYS A 157 -0.78 6.83 -16.24
CA LYS A 157 -2.18 7.06 -15.89
C LYS A 157 -2.59 6.23 -14.68
N ALA A 158 -2.13 4.98 -14.58
CA ALA A 158 -2.44 4.12 -13.43
C ALA A 158 -1.83 4.68 -12.15
N VAL A 159 -0.56 5.08 -12.21
CA VAL A 159 0.17 5.81 -11.16
C VAL A 159 -0.58 7.07 -10.72
N ARG A 160 -1.05 7.89 -11.67
CA ARG A 160 -1.83 9.11 -11.35
C ARG A 160 -3.16 8.77 -10.69
N MET A 161 -3.85 7.74 -11.16
CA MET A 161 -5.10 7.28 -10.56
C MET A 161 -4.90 6.72 -9.15
N LEU A 162 -3.80 5.99 -8.89
CA LEU A 162 -3.41 5.54 -7.55
C LEU A 162 -3.12 6.71 -6.61
N ALA A 163 -2.47 7.76 -7.12
CA ALA A 163 -2.16 8.97 -6.35
C ALA A 163 -3.33 9.98 -6.23
N SER A 164 -4.45 9.73 -6.92
CA SER A 164 -5.65 10.59 -6.90
C SER A 164 -6.84 9.91 -6.24
N ASP A 165 -7.86 10.66 -5.86
CA ASP A 165 -9.09 10.12 -5.26
C ASP A 165 -9.76 9.07 -6.19
N PRO A 166 -10.21 7.90 -5.70
CA PRO A 166 -10.47 7.49 -4.31
C PRO A 166 -9.25 6.91 -3.55
N PHE A 167 -8.08 6.83 -4.20
CA PHE A 167 -6.91 6.12 -3.66
C PHE A 167 -5.81 7.05 -3.14
N GLY A 168 -5.92 8.35 -3.37
CA GLY A 168 -4.94 9.36 -2.97
C GLY A 168 -4.69 9.44 -1.47
N SER A 169 -5.62 8.94 -0.64
CA SER A 169 -5.41 8.74 0.81
C SER A 169 -4.42 7.62 1.15
N HIS A 170 -4.04 6.79 0.18
CA HIS A 170 -3.22 5.59 0.36
C HIS A 170 -1.88 5.63 -0.38
N PHE A 171 -1.66 6.56 -1.31
CA PHE A 171 -0.42 6.71 -2.09
C PHE A 171 0.03 8.17 -2.13
N PHE A 172 1.17 8.46 -1.50
CA PHE A 172 1.79 9.79 -1.55
C PHE A 172 2.48 10.06 -2.89
N SER A 173 3.11 9.04 -3.45
CA SER A 173 3.72 9.09 -4.77
C SER A 173 3.72 7.70 -5.40
N ALA A 174 3.64 7.67 -6.72
CA ALA A 174 3.81 6.44 -7.48
C ALA A 174 4.61 6.78 -8.74
N PHE A 175 5.40 5.83 -9.21
CA PHE A 175 6.14 5.94 -10.45
C PHE A 175 6.20 4.57 -11.10
N ALA A 176 6.34 4.55 -12.42
CA ALA A 176 6.41 3.33 -13.16
C ALA A 176 7.44 3.42 -14.27
N THR A 177 8.14 2.32 -14.49
CA THR A 177 9.12 2.19 -15.56
C THR A 177 8.75 0.98 -16.41
N VAL A 178 8.75 1.17 -17.73
CA VAL A 178 8.56 0.07 -18.67
C VAL A 178 9.93 -0.50 -19.01
N GLY A 179 10.23 -1.69 -18.48
CA GLY A 179 11.36 -2.52 -18.91
C GLY A 179 10.95 -3.42 -20.06
N GLY A 180 11.83 -3.60 -21.05
CA GLY A 180 11.65 -4.59 -22.11
C GLY A 180 12.75 -5.64 -22.02
N SER A 181 12.38 -6.92 -22.13
CA SER A 181 13.28 -8.01 -22.50
C SER A 181 13.53 -7.99 -24.00
#